data_AF-A0A3A8MZV9-F1
#
_entry.id   AF-A0A3A8MZV9-F1
#
_cell.length_a   1.000
_cell.length_b   1.000
_cell.length_c   1.000
_cell.angle_alpha   90.00
_cell.angle_beta   90.00
_cell.angle_gamma   90.00
#
_symmetry.space_group_name_H-M   'P 1'
#
loop_
_entity.id
_entity.type
_entity.pdbx_description
1 polymer ?
#
loop_
_entity_poly.entity_id
_entity_poly.type
_entity_poly.pdbx_seq_one_letter_code
_entity_poly.pdbx_strand_id
1 'polypeptide(L)'
;MTLSAEALRERSRPWLGPISEEKPAGVQARHDPTYEAVSTEVAKLESPAGDAVDWAAVVRGSSQLLQHTTKDLWLASYLAYGMYMTEGLSGALTGMAVLAEVTDQYWPTLFPEAKRLRGRVNAVTWFVERMGRVLPTVKVSPADNELLTNVGIAASRLAELARTRFEGQGPAFGPLLEGVMRLRASIQP
;
A
#
# COMPACT_ATOMS: atom_id res chain seq x y z
N MET A 1 -6.15 -17.55 -13.39
CA MET A 1 -4.81 -17.41 -14.01
C MET A 1 -3.92 -16.65 -13.04
N THR A 2 -2.69 -17.08 -12.79
CA THR A 2 -1.76 -16.35 -11.91
C THR A 2 -1.43 -14.99 -12.53
N LEU A 3 -1.64 -13.86 -11.81
CA LEU A 3 -1.23 -12.55 -12.33
C LEU A 3 0.29 -12.54 -12.56
N SER A 4 0.70 -12.21 -13.79
CA SER A 4 2.09 -11.89 -14.11
C SER A 4 2.50 -10.57 -13.45
N ALA A 5 3.80 -10.31 -13.32
CA ALA A 5 4.31 -9.02 -12.85
C ALA A 5 3.78 -7.84 -13.70
N GLU A 6 3.54 -8.08 -14.99
CA GLU A 6 2.92 -7.13 -15.92
C GLU A 6 1.47 -6.82 -15.54
N ALA A 7 0.71 -7.83 -15.11
CA ALA A 7 -0.68 -7.64 -14.74
C ALA A 7 -0.85 -6.91 -13.38
N LEU A 8 0.12 -7.05 -12.46
CA LEU A 8 0.21 -6.18 -11.27
C LEU A 8 0.49 -4.72 -11.65
N ARG A 9 1.41 -4.49 -12.61
CA ARG A 9 1.71 -3.15 -13.13
C ARG A 9 0.51 -2.50 -13.81
N GLU A 10 -0.24 -3.25 -14.59
CA GLU A 10 -1.44 -2.73 -15.26
C GLU A 10 -2.50 -2.28 -14.25
N ARG A 11 -2.66 -3.03 -13.14
CA ARG A 11 -3.59 -2.65 -12.05
C ARG A 11 -3.16 -1.38 -11.30
N SER A 12 -1.86 -1.11 -11.18
CA SER A 12 -1.34 0.10 -10.55
C SER A 12 -1.10 1.27 -11.52
N ARG A 13 -1.28 1.06 -12.84
CA ARG A 13 -0.99 2.02 -13.90
C ARG A 13 -1.46 3.46 -13.63
N PRO A 14 -2.66 3.72 -13.09
CA PRO A 14 -3.11 5.09 -12.84
C PRO A 14 -2.14 5.91 -11.96
N TRP A 15 -1.37 5.26 -11.09
CA TRP A 15 -0.45 5.93 -10.15
C TRP A 15 1.02 5.92 -10.58
N LEU A 16 1.34 5.30 -11.73
CA LEU A 16 2.73 5.10 -12.18
C LEU A 16 3.22 6.12 -13.22
N GLY A 17 2.34 7.04 -13.67
CA GLY A 17 2.76 8.14 -14.54
C GLY A 17 3.68 9.12 -13.79
N PRO A 18 4.74 9.66 -14.43
CA PRO A 18 5.55 10.71 -13.82
C PRO A 18 4.69 11.94 -13.54
N ILE A 19 4.99 12.67 -12.47
CA ILE A 19 4.28 13.92 -12.14
C ILE A 19 4.61 15.02 -13.16
N SER A 20 5.87 15.10 -13.58
CA SER A 20 6.38 15.98 -14.64
C SER A 20 7.65 15.39 -15.25
N GLU A 21 8.10 15.90 -16.40
CA GLU A 21 9.34 15.48 -17.03
C GLU A 21 10.56 15.82 -16.17
N GLU A 22 10.58 17.02 -15.58
CA GLU A 22 11.71 17.51 -14.77
C GLU A 22 11.73 16.91 -13.36
N LYS A 23 10.55 16.64 -12.80
CA LYS A 23 10.39 16.01 -11.48
C LYS A 23 9.43 14.82 -11.59
N PRO A 24 9.91 13.64 -12.02
CA PRO A 24 9.07 12.45 -12.16
C PRO A 24 8.36 12.03 -10.86
N ALA A 25 9.02 12.22 -9.71
CA ALA A 25 8.44 11.96 -8.38
C ALA A 25 7.66 13.15 -7.80
N GLY A 26 7.58 14.27 -8.51
CA GLY A 26 6.91 15.49 -8.05
C GLY A 26 7.67 16.24 -6.96
N VAL A 27 6.93 16.82 -6.01
CA VAL A 27 7.46 17.67 -4.93
C VAL A 27 7.07 17.14 -3.56
N GLN A 28 7.74 17.62 -2.50
CA GLN A 28 7.35 17.30 -1.13
C GLN A 28 5.99 17.95 -0.81
N ALA A 29 4.98 17.13 -0.52
CA ALA A 29 3.60 17.59 -0.33
C ALA A 29 3.16 17.64 1.14
N ARG A 30 4.08 17.61 2.11
CA ARG A 30 3.73 17.50 3.54
C ARG A 30 2.90 18.67 4.09
N HIS A 31 2.94 19.83 3.42
CA HIS A 31 2.14 21.02 3.73
C HIS A 31 0.98 21.23 2.74
N ASP A 32 0.70 20.25 1.89
CA ASP A 32 -0.47 20.30 1.02
C ASP A 32 -1.74 20.07 1.87
N PRO A 33 -2.78 20.92 1.77
CA PRO A 33 -4.01 20.76 2.55
C PRO A 33 -4.68 19.39 2.36
N THR A 34 -4.56 18.79 1.17
CA THR A 34 -5.07 17.44 0.88
C THR A 34 -4.29 16.39 1.65
N TYR A 35 -2.96 16.56 1.78
CA TYR A 35 -2.11 15.65 2.55
C TYR A 35 -2.47 15.72 4.04
N GLU A 36 -2.63 16.94 4.56
CA GLU A 36 -3.03 17.18 5.95
C GLU A 36 -4.42 16.59 6.24
N ALA A 37 -5.38 16.74 5.31
CA ALA A 37 -6.70 16.14 5.42
C ALA A 37 -6.62 14.60 5.46
N VAL A 38 -5.87 13.97 4.55
CA VAL A 38 -5.64 12.53 4.54
C VAL A 38 -5.02 12.06 5.86
N SER A 39 -3.98 12.75 6.33
CA SER A 39 -3.26 12.38 7.55
C SER A 39 -4.13 12.52 8.79
N THR A 40 -4.92 13.60 8.87
CA THR A 40 -5.90 13.83 9.94
C THR A 40 -6.96 12.74 9.97
N GLU A 41 -7.45 12.34 8.80
CA GLU A 41 -8.47 11.30 8.69
C GLU A 41 -7.93 9.95 9.18
N VAL A 42 -6.71 9.57 8.74
CA VAL A 42 -6.06 8.33 9.19
C VAL A 42 -5.72 8.38 10.69
N ALA A 43 -5.38 9.55 11.24
CA ALA A 43 -5.05 9.70 12.66
C ALA A 43 -6.23 9.37 13.59
N LYS A 44 -7.49 9.42 13.09
CA LYS A 44 -8.66 8.99 13.86
C LYS A 44 -8.60 7.53 14.32
N LEU A 45 -7.83 6.68 13.63
CA LEU A 45 -7.60 5.29 14.06
C LEU A 45 -7.07 5.16 15.48
N GLU A 46 -6.25 6.11 15.90
CA GLU A 46 -5.59 6.12 17.21
C GLU A 46 -6.24 7.16 18.15
N SER A 47 -7.35 7.78 17.72
CA SER A 47 -8.04 8.82 18.48
C SER A 47 -8.90 8.21 19.59
N PRO A 48 -8.76 8.68 20.85
CA PRO A 48 -9.65 8.28 21.94
C PRO A 48 -11.11 8.69 21.72
N ALA A 49 -11.38 9.65 20.82
CA ALA A 49 -12.73 10.12 20.53
C ALA A 49 -13.60 9.06 19.84
N GLY A 50 -12.98 8.04 19.22
CA GLY A 50 -13.68 6.93 18.57
C GLY A 50 -14.36 7.28 17.24
N ASP A 51 -13.99 8.41 16.63
CA ASP A 51 -14.52 8.79 15.31
C ASP A 51 -14.14 7.77 14.24
N ALA A 52 -15.10 7.37 13.42
CA ALA A 52 -14.84 6.50 12.28
C ALA A 52 -14.03 7.24 11.20
N VAL A 53 -13.08 6.52 10.61
CA VAL A 53 -12.26 7.00 9.49
C VAL A 53 -13.08 6.93 8.19
N ASP A 54 -13.18 8.04 7.46
CA ASP A 54 -13.65 8.06 6.07
C ASP A 54 -12.55 7.56 5.12
N TRP A 55 -12.49 6.24 4.97
CA TRP A 55 -11.54 5.60 4.06
C TRP A 55 -11.74 5.99 2.60
N ALA A 56 -12.95 6.34 2.18
CA ALA A 56 -13.19 6.80 0.82
C ALA A 56 -12.54 8.18 0.58
N ALA A 57 -12.56 9.08 1.58
CA ALA A 57 -11.82 10.33 1.53
C ALA A 57 -10.30 10.10 1.50
N VAL A 58 -9.78 9.17 2.33
CA VAL A 58 -8.35 8.80 2.32
C VAL A 58 -7.92 8.29 0.94
N VAL A 59 -8.70 7.40 0.31
CA VAL A 59 -8.41 6.87 -1.03
C VAL A 59 -8.42 7.99 -2.06
N ARG A 60 -9.45 8.84 -2.09
CA ARG A 60 -9.54 9.95 -3.05
C ARG A 60 -8.36 10.92 -2.92
N GLY A 61 -8.08 11.39 -1.70
CA GLY A 61 -7.01 12.36 -1.45
C GLY A 61 -5.61 11.80 -1.74
N SER A 62 -5.34 10.57 -1.26
CA SER A 62 -4.05 9.91 -1.52
C SER A 62 -3.86 9.64 -3.00
N SER A 63 -4.91 9.21 -3.70
CA SER A 63 -4.87 8.97 -5.14
C SER A 63 -4.59 10.25 -5.93
N GLN A 64 -5.30 11.34 -5.63
CA GLN A 64 -5.09 12.64 -6.28
C GLN A 64 -3.65 13.10 -6.15
N LEU A 65 -3.09 13.09 -4.95
CA LEU A 65 -1.72 13.53 -4.69
C LEU A 65 -0.69 12.62 -5.38
N LEU A 66 -0.90 11.29 -5.33
CA LEU A 66 -0.02 10.33 -6.00
C LEU A 66 0.00 10.48 -7.52
N GLN A 67 -1.10 10.93 -8.12
CA GLN A 67 -1.23 11.10 -9.56
C GLN A 67 -0.71 12.46 -10.05
N HIS A 68 -0.79 13.50 -9.22
CA HIS A 68 -0.62 14.88 -9.71
C HIS A 68 0.40 15.73 -8.94
N THR A 69 0.86 15.31 -7.77
CA THR A 69 1.67 16.17 -6.90
C THR A 69 2.97 15.52 -6.44
N THR A 70 2.91 14.28 -5.98
CA THR A 70 4.04 13.65 -5.28
C THR A 70 4.00 12.12 -5.37
N LYS A 71 5.15 11.48 -5.48
CA LYS A 71 5.28 10.03 -5.22
C LYS A 71 5.76 9.87 -3.78
N ASP A 72 4.83 9.63 -2.86
CA ASP A 72 5.09 9.57 -1.43
C ASP A 72 4.66 8.22 -0.84
N LEU A 73 5.53 7.57 -0.06
CA LEU A 73 5.28 6.25 0.52
C LEU A 73 4.21 6.25 1.61
N TRP A 74 4.05 7.33 2.38
CA TRP A 74 2.96 7.42 3.35
C TRP A 74 1.62 7.46 2.65
N LEU A 75 1.49 8.27 1.60
CA LEU A 75 0.27 8.31 0.79
C LEU A 75 0.02 6.97 0.09
N ALA A 76 1.06 6.31 -0.43
CA ALA A 76 0.91 4.99 -1.04
C ALA A 76 0.45 3.93 -0.02
N SER A 77 0.99 3.95 1.21
CA SER A 77 0.56 3.06 2.28
C SER A 77 -0.88 3.34 2.75
N TYR A 78 -1.26 4.61 2.89
CA TYR A 78 -2.62 5.00 3.25
C TYR A 78 -3.62 4.65 2.16
N LEU A 79 -3.27 4.90 0.88
CA LEU A 79 -4.06 4.48 -0.27
C LEU A 79 -4.25 2.95 -0.25
N ALA A 80 -3.17 2.19 -0.04
CA ALA A 80 -3.23 0.74 -0.08
C ALA A 80 -4.14 0.14 1.00
N TYR A 81 -4.04 0.65 2.23
CA TYR A 81 -4.94 0.22 3.31
C TYR A 81 -6.36 0.75 3.12
N GLY A 82 -6.52 1.99 2.66
CA GLY A 82 -7.82 2.57 2.35
C GLY A 82 -8.58 1.77 1.30
N MET A 83 -7.89 1.32 0.23
CA MET A 83 -8.47 0.43 -0.78
C MET A 83 -8.92 -0.90 -0.17
N TYR A 84 -8.15 -1.50 0.75
CA TYR A 84 -8.62 -2.67 1.48
C TYR A 84 -9.89 -2.37 2.29
N MET A 85 -9.94 -1.23 2.96
CA MET A 85 -11.09 -0.85 3.78
C MET A 85 -12.35 -0.58 2.94
N THR A 86 -12.22 -0.14 1.68
CA THR A 86 -13.35 0.16 0.80
C THR A 86 -13.74 -0.98 -0.14
N GLU A 87 -12.78 -1.82 -0.54
CA GLU A 87 -12.94 -2.82 -1.62
C GLU A 87 -12.45 -4.23 -1.21
N GLY A 88 -12.09 -4.44 0.05
CA GLY A 88 -11.64 -5.73 0.58
C GLY A 88 -10.35 -6.23 -0.08
N LEU A 89 -10.26 -7.56 -0.29
CA LEU A 89 -9.06 -8.19 -0.84
C LEU A 89 -8.70 -7.72 -2.26
N SER A 90 -9.69 -7.32 -3.07
CA SER A 90 -9.42 -6.71 -4.39
C SER A 90 -8.71 -5.37 -4.24
N GLY A 91 -9.18 -4.54 -3.30
CA GLY A 91 -8.52 -3.29 -2.97
C GLY A 91 -7.12 -3.49 -2.40
N ALA A 92 -6.94 -4.47 -1.51
CA ALA A 92 -5.62 -4.82 -0.98
C ALA A 92 -4.63 -5.21 -2.09
N LEU A 93 -5.10 -6.00 -3.07
CA LEU A 93 -4.29 -6.37 -4.24
C LEU A 93 -3.84 -5.14 -5.04
N THR A 94 -4.76 -4.21 -5.36
CA THR A 94 -4.42 -2.95 -6.03
C THR A 94 -3.45 -2.13 -5.20
N GLY A 95 -3.74 -1.97 -3.91
CA GLY A 95 -2.93 -1.19 -2.97
C GLY A 95 -1.49 -1.70 -2.87
N MET A 96 -1.31 -3.01 -2.71
CA MET A 96 0.02 -3.63 -2.67
C MET A 96 0.77 -3.44 -4.00
N ALA A 97 0.07 -3.55 -5.14
CA ALA A 97 0.66 -3.31 -6.44
C ALA A 97 1.11 -1.85 -6.61
N VAL A 98 0.29 -0.88 -6.19
CA VAL A 98 0.66 0.54 -6.20
C VAL A 98 1.85 0.80 -5.30
N LEU A 99 1.82 0.32 -4.06
CA LEU A 99 2.91 0.51 -3.10
C LEU A 99 4.21 -0.10 -3.61
N ALA A 100 4.18 -1.32 -4.16
CA ALA A 100 5.35 -1.97 -4.74
C ALA A 100 5.92 -1.21 -5.94
N GLU A 101 5.09 -0.88 -6.92
CA GLU A 101 5.55 -0.30 -8.19
C GLU A 101 5.97 1.17 -8.03
N VAL A 102 5.29 1.96 -7.18
CA VAL A 102 5.76 3.32 -6.83
C VAL A 102 7.11 3.25 -6.11
N THR A 103 7.27 2.31 -5.17
CA THR A 103 8.55 2.10 -4.47
C THR A 103 9.67 1.78 -5.43
N ASP A 104 9.44 0.84 -6.36
CA ASP A 104 10.49 0.38 -7.27
C ASP A 104 10.85 1.42 -8.33
N GLN A 105 9.84 2.01 -8.98
CA GLN A 105 10.04 2.93 -10.10
C GLN A 105 10.63 4.28 -9.66
N TYR A 106 10.22 4.79 -8.50
CA TYR A 106 10.61 6.12 -8.04
C TYR A 106 11.59 6.09 -6.87
N TRP A 107 12.17 4.93 -6.51
CA TRP A 107 13.02 4.78 -5.33
C TRP A 107 14.01 5.94 -5.10
N PRO A 108 14.79 6.40 -6.09
CA PRO A 108 15.80 7.43 -5.83
C PRO A 108 15.20 8.80 -5.46
N THR A 109 14.00 9.10 -5.94
CA THR A 109 13.42 10.45 -5.93
C THR A 109 12.09 10.59 -5.18
N LEU A 110 11.45 9.47 -4.80
CA LEU A 110 10.22 9.46 -4.02
C LEU A 110 10.40 10.01 -2.60
N PHE A 111 9.28 10.35 -1.97
CA PHE A 111 9.21 10.92 -0.64
C PHE A 111 8.78 9.88 0.42
N PRO A 112 9.26 9.96 1.68
CA PRO A 112 10.35 10.83 2.17
C PRO A 112 11.66 10.60 1.39
N GLU A 113 12.56 11.58 1.37
CA GLU A 113 13.80 11.51 0.58
C GLU A 113 14.66 10.29 0.98
N ALA A 114 15.47 9.73 0.08
CA ALA A 114 16.25 8.50 0.32
C ALA A 114 17.14 8.57 1.58
N LYS A 115 17.70 9.75 1.88
CA LYS A 115 18.47 10.01 3.12
C LYS A 115 17.65 9.83 4.41
N ARG A 116 16.33 9.79 4.32
CA ARG A 116 15.37 9.54 5.41
C ARG A 116 14.83 8.11 5.31
N LEU A 117 15.72 7.13 5.17
CA LEU A 117 15.36 5.70 4.99
C LEU A 117 14.38 5.20 6.07
N ARG A 118 14.59 5.58 7.33
CA ARG A 118 13.67 5.23 8.43
C ARG A 118 12.24 5.72 8.21
N GLY A 119 12.06 6.89 7.60
CA GLY A 119 10.74 7.41 7.24
C GLY A 119 10.05 6.56 6.17
N ARG A 120 10.81 6.06 5.20
CA ARG A 120 10.32 5.14 4.16
C ARG A 120 9.95 3.77 4.74
N VAL A 121 10.81 3.24 5.61
CA VAL A 121 10.55 2.00 6.34
C VAL A 121 9.26 2.12 7.13
N ASN A 122 9.12 3.17 7.95
CA ASN A 122 7.93 3.37 8.79
C ASN A 122 6.63 3.42 7.97
N ALA A 123 6.65 4.04 6.79
CA ALA A 123 5.48 4.10 5.92
C ALA A 123 5.05 2.69 5.47
N VAL A 124 5.97 1.85 5.03
CA VAL A 124 5.65 0.47 4.62
C VAL A 124 5.29 -0.40 5.82
N THR A 125 5.99 -0.24 6.96
CA THR A 125 5.67 -0.94 8.21
C THR A 125 4.22 -0.67 8.65
N TRP A 126 3.78 0.58 8.57
CA TRP A 126 2.42 0.97 8.93
C TRP A 126 1.35 0.16 8.18
N PHE A 127 1.57 -0.07 6.88
CA PHE A 127 0.67 -0.87 6.04
C PHE A 127 0.78 -2.36 6.38
N VAL A 128 2.00 -2.90 6.44
CA VAL A 128 2.26 -4.33 6.66
C VAL A 128 1.67 -4.80 8.00
N GLU A 129 1.89 -4.04 9.08
CA GLU A 129 1.36 -4.39 10.40
C GLU A 129 -0.17 -4.37 10.44
N ARG A 130 -0.80 -3.39 9.80
CA ARG A 130 -2.27 -3.29 9.75
C ARG A 130 -2.87 -4.44 8.95
N MET A 131 -2.34 -4.71 7.77
CA MET A 131 -2.78 -5.86 6.98
C MET A 131 -2.57 -7.18 7.75
N GLY A 132 -1.44 -7.33 8.44
CA GLY A 132 -1.18 -8.51 9.30
C GLY A 132 -2.22 -8.69 10.42
N ARG A 133 -2.77 -7.61 10.98
CA ARG A 133 -3.82 -7.65 12.02
C ARG A 133 -5.21 -7.97 11.46
N VAL A 134 -5.54 -7.48 10.27
CA VAL A 134 -6.90 -7.65 9.70
C VAL A 134 -7.06 -8.95 8.92
N LEU A 135 -6.01 -9.48 8.29
CA LEU A 135 -6.11 -10.71 7.49
C LEU A 135 -6.73 -11.90 8.26
N PRO A 136 -6.41 -12.16 9.54
CA PRO A 136 -7.03 -13.24 10.30
C PRO A 136 -8.55 -13.11 10.51
N THR A 137 -9.13 -11.92 10.33
CA THR A 137 -10.57 -11.66 10.51
C THR A 137 -11.35 -11.69 9.20
N VAL A 138 -10.65 -11.76 8.05
CA VAL A 138 -11.27 -11.76 6.73
C VAL A 138 -11.98 -13.09 6.49
N LYS A 139 -13.26 -13.01 6.12
CA LYS A 139 -14.03 -14.18 5.67
C LYS A 139 -13.83 -14.37 4.18
N VAL A 140 -13.57 -15.60 3.77
CA VAL A 140 -13.25 -15.97 2.39
C VAL A 140 -14.03 -17.21 1.97
N SER A 141 -14.18 -17.39 0.67
CA SER A 141 -14.94 -18.47 0.04
C SER A 141 -14.12 -19.13 -1.08
N PRO A 142 -14.56 -20.29 -1.61
CA PRO A 142 -13.96 -20.89 -2.82
C PRO A 142 -13.80 -19.94 -4.02
N ALA A 143 -14.68 -18.95 -4.16
CA ALA A 143 -14.59 -17.96 -5.23
C ALA A 143 -13.37 -17.03 -5.09
N ASP A 144 -12.81 -16.89 -3.89
CA ASP A 144 -11.70 -15.96 -3.60
C ASP A 144 -10.30 -16.56 -3.83
N ASN A 145 -10.21 -17.84 -4.20
CA ASN A 145 -8.93 -18.56 -4.30
C ASN A 145 -7.94 -17.90 -5.29
N GLU A 146 -8.44 -17.44 -6.45
CA GLU A 146 -7.61 -16.73 -7.42
C GLU A 146 -7.16 -15.36 -6.89
N LEU A 147 -8.08 -14.62 -6.26
CA LEU A 147 -7.77 -13.33 -5.66
C LEU A 147 -6.72 -13.45 -4.55
N LEU A 148 -6.84 -14.44 -3.66
CA LEU A 148 -5.86 -14.68 -2.60
C LEU A 148 -4.50 -15.13 -3.14
N THR A 149 -4.49 -15.94 -4.19
CA THR A 149 -3.24 -16.29 -4.88
C THR A 149 -2.53 -15.03 -5.36
N ASN A 150 -3.28 -14.11 -5.96
CA ASN A 150 -2.77 -12.84 -6.46
C ASN A 150 -2.33 -11.88 -5.33
N VAL A 151 -3.08 -11.80 -4.23
CA VAL A 151 -2.67 -11.06 -3.03
C VAL A 151 -1.34 -11.61 -2.47
N GLY A 152 -1.17 -12.93 -2.45
CA GLY A 152 0.07 -13.57 -2.00
C GLY A 152 1.28 -13.20 -2.86
N ILE A 153 1.10 -13.09 -4.17
CA ILE A 153 2.15 -12.65 -5.11
C ILE A 153 2.49 -11.19 -4.88
N ALA A 154 1.49 -10.30 -4.75
CA ALA A 154 1.71 -8.89 -4.48
C ALA A 154 2.42 -8.66 -3.13
N ALA A 155 2.02 -9.38 -2.08
CA ALA A 155 2.67 -9.34 -0.77
C ALA A 155 4.12 -9.83 -0.85
N SER A 156 4.39 -10.90 -1.60
CA SER A 156 5.75 -11.43 -1.80
C SER A 156 6.63 -10.46 -2.58
N ARG A 157 6.08 -9.79 -3.59
CA ARG A 157 6.79 -8.74 -4.34
C ARG A 157 7.16 -7.56 -3.45
N LEU A 158 6.24 -7.11 -2.60
CA LEU A 158 6.50 -6.03 -1.65
C LEU A 158 7.58 -6.44 -0.61
N ALA A 159 7.53 -7.68 -0.13
CA ALA A 159 8.56 -8.22 0.76
C ALA A 159 9.95 -8.24 0.10
N GLU A 160 10.04 -8.65 -1.16
CA GLU A 160 11.29 -8.67 -1.92
C GLU A 160 11.85 -7.25 -2.14
N LEU A 161 10.99 -6.30 -2.49
CA LEU A 161 11.38 -4.89 -2.62
C LEU A 161 11.87 -4.32 -1.28
N ALA A 162 11.19 -4.63 -0.19
CA ALA A 162 11.63 -4.19 1.13
C ALA A 162 13.01 -4.76 1.50
N ARG A 163 13.28 -6.04 1.20
CA ARG A 163 14.60 -6.66 1.43
C ARG A 163 15.70 -5.98 0.64
N THR A 164 15.45 -5.65 -0.61
CA THR A 164 16.44 -5.04 -1.52
C THR A 164 16.65 -3.55 -1.28
N ARG A 165 15.61 -2.81 -0.89
CA ARG A 165 15.65 -1.33 -0.77
C ARG A 165 15.89 -0.83 0.64
N PHE A 166 15.53 -1.58 1.68
CA PHE A 166 15.58 -1.09 3.06
C PHE A 166 16.82 -1.51 3.85
N GLU A 167 17.86 -2.05 3.21
CA GLU A 167 19.16 -2.33 3.85
C GLU A 167 19.04 -3.15 5.16
N GLY A 168 18.12 -4.12 5.18
CA GLY A 168 17.84 -4.95 6.35
C GLY A 168 16.97 -4.30 7.45
N GLN A 169 16.57 -3.04 7.29
CA GLN A 169 15.70 -2.30 8.23
C GLN A 169 14.21 -2.42 7.89
N GLY A 170 13.84 -3.20 6.87
CA GLY A 170 12.46 -3.33 6.42
C GLY A 170 11.52 -3.97 7.44
N PRO A 171 10.19 -3.83 7.27
CA PRO A 171 9.22 -4.46 8.17
C PRO A 171 9.26 -5.98 8.12
N ALA A 172 8.73 -6.60 9.18
CA ALA A 172 8.50 -8.03 9.21
C ALA A 172 7.27 -8.40 8.35
N PHE A 173 7.51 -8.97 7.17
CA PHE A 173 6.45 -9.44 6.27
C PHE A 173 5.83 -10.77 6.66
N GLY A 174 6.43 -11.52 7.60
CA GLY A 174 5.96 -12.84 8.03
C GLY A 174 4.46 -12.90 8.34
N PRO A 175 3.94 -12.05 9.26
CA PRO A 175 2.52 -12.04 9.60
C PRO A 175 1.59 -11.79 8.41
N LEU A 176 1.99 -10.94 7.46
CA LEU A 176 1.23 -10.66 6.25
C LEU A 176 1.19 -11.91 5.34
N LEU A 177 2.37 -12.47 5.03
CA LEU A 177 2.50 -13.62 4.12
C LEU A 177 1.79 -14.85 4.68
N GLU A 178 2.00 -15.16 5.97
CA GLU A 178 1.32 -16.25 6.66
C GLU A 178 -0.20 -16.02 6.74
N GLY A 179 -0.64 -14.78 6.95
CA GLY A 179 -2.05 -14.42 6.96
C GLY A 179 -2.74 -14.79 5.64
N VAL A 180 -2.12 -14.44 4.50
CA VAL A 180 -2.62 -14.81 3.17
C VAL A 180 -2.61 -16.32 2.97
N MET A 181 -1.54 -17.01 3.39
CA MET A 181 -1.46 -18.47 3.31
C MET A 181 -2.57 -19.15 4.13
N ARG A 182 -2.84 -18.68 5.36
CA ARG A 182 -3.89 -19.21 6.24
C ARG A 182 -5.28 -19.01 5.62
N LEU A 183 -5.59 -17.83 5.09
CA LEU A 183 -6.85 -17.58 4.39
C LEU A 183 -7.04 -18.51 3.19
N ARG A 184 -5.98 -18.75 2.41
CA ARG A 184 -6.05 -19.67 1.28
C ARG A 184 -6.24 -21.12 1.71
N ALA A 185 -5.61 -21.54 2.81
CA ALA A 185 -5.80 -22.88 3.37
C ALA A 185 -7.23 -23.08 3.91
N SER A 186 -7.87 -22.04 4.46
CA SER A 186 -9.26 -22.15 4.95
C SER A 186 -10.32 -22.30 3.85
N ILE A 187 -9.92 -22.19 2.58
CA ILE A 187 -10.81 -22.34 1.41
C ILE A 187 -10.77 -23.78 0.85
N GLN A 188 -9.77 -24.58 1.24
CA GLN A 188 -9.71 -25.96 0.78
C GLN A 188 -10.88 -26.77 1.39
N PRO A 189 -11.55 -27.62 0.58
CA PRO A 189 -12.68 -28.42 1.03
C PRO A 189 -12.31 -29.45 2.10
#